data_AF-A0A8T0PT72-F1
#
_entry.id   AF-A0A8T0PT72-F1
#
_cell.length_a   1.000
_cell.length_b   1.000
_cell.length_c   1.000
_cell.angle_alpha   90.00
_cell.angle_beta   90.00
_cell.angle_gamma   90.00
#
_symmetry.space_group_name_H-M   'P 1'
#
loop_
_entity.id
_entity.type
_entity.pdbx_description
1 polymer ?
#
loop_
_entity_poly.entity_id
_entity_poly.type
_entity_poly.pdbx_seq_one_letter_code
_entity_poly.pdbx_strand_id
1 'polypeptide(L)'
;MQSIPESFQINLLRLRGVQSQFQQVIVVATSMLVLRQILMSENSKATSAELENAVSELFRPLVKILDTSPDAGTEEIVEAMISTSALVGSPSDEKIQARRQMITRVFLKSLQPGDVVFKKVSRAVYCAFRGAVLGGSGSTGHKLAEGAMRRVGAAKLVDRVLMASEKLIKVATVSSKVHGPWYEALL
;
A
#
# COMPACT_ATOMS: atom_id res chain seq x y z
N MET A 1 9.05 33.54 -21.55
CA MET A 1 8.56 32.34 -20.85
C MET A 1 8.93 32.48 -19.39
N GLN A 2 7.97 32.73 -18.49
CA GLN A 2 8.25 32.74 -17.05
C GLN A 2 8.54 31.29 -16.63
N SER A 3 9.72 31.06 -16.07
CA SER A 3 10.09 29.77 -15.50
C SER A 3 9.19 29.46 -14.30
N ILE A 4 8.75 28.21 -14.20
CA ILE A 4 8.02 27.72 -13.03
C ILE A 4 8.90 27.95 -11.79
N PRO A 5 8.38 28.56 -10.71
CA PRO A 5 9.15 28.77 -9.48
C PRO A 5 9.76 27.46 -8.96
N GLU A 6 11.03 27.49 -8.55
CA GLU A 6 11.75 26.31 -8.06
C GLU A 6 11.01 25.62 -6.90
N SER A 7 10.42 26.38 -5.99
CA SER A 7 9.60 25.87 -4.88
C SER A 7 8.39 25.07 -5.35
N PHE A 8 7.80 25.44 -6.49
CA PHE A 8 6.69 24.70 -7.10
C PHE A 8 7.17 23.38 -7.70
N GLN A 9 8.32 23.37 -8.38
CA GLN A 9 8.92 22.15 -8.91
C GLN A 9 9.25 21.14 -7.80
N ILE A 10 9.84 21.62 -6.69
CA ILE A 10 10.16 20.80 -5.52
C ILE A 10 8.88 20.19 -4.92
N ASN A 11 7.81 20.98 -4.76
CA ASN A 11 6.54 20.48 -4.23
C ASN A 11 5.88 19.46 -5.17
N LEU A 12 5.97 19.65 -6.48
CA LEU A 12 5.49 18.68 -7.46
C LEU A 12 6.22 17.34 -7.33
N LEU A 13 7.55 17.35 -7.20
CA LEU A 13 8.34 16.13 -7.00
C LEU A 13 7.98 15.42 -5.69
N ARG A 14 7.80 16.18 -4.60
CA ARG A 14 7.35 15.63 -3.31
C ARG A 14 5.97 15.00 -3.43
N LEU A 15 5.04 15.65 -4.13
CA LEU A 15 3.68 15.13 -4.33
C LEU A 15 3.69 13.82 -5.14
N ARG A 16 4.51 13.74 -6.20
CA ARG A 16 4.73 12.49 -6.95
C ARG A 16 5.30 11.38 -6.05
N GLY A 17 6.21 11.73 -5.15
CA GLY A 17 6.74 10.80 -4.14
C GLY A 17 5.62 10.26 -3.23
N VAL A 18 4.75 11.13 -2.73
CA VAL A 18 3.58 10.71 -1.92
C VAL A 18 2.61 9.85 -2.74
N GLN A 19 2.36 10.20 -4.00
CA GLN A 19 1.54 9.39 -4.90
C GLN A 19 2.10 7.97 -5.07
N SER A 20 3.42 7.85 -5.29
CA SER A 20 4.07 6.54 -5.36
C SER A 20 3.90 5.75 -4.06
N GLN A 21 4.11 6.39 -2.90
CA GLN A 21 3.89 5.74 -1.60
C GLN A 21 2.43 5.30 -1.40
N PHE A 22 1.46 6.09 -1.88
CA PHE A 22 0.04 5.73 -1.85
C PHE A 22 -0.25 4.48 -2.70
N GLN A 23 0.29 4.42 -3.91
CA GLN A 23 0.15 3.26 -4.80
C GLN A 23 0.81 2.01 -4.22
N GLN A 24 2.02 2.14 -3.65
CA GLN A 24 2.71 1.04 -2.98
C GLN A 24 1.90 0.47 -1.82
N VAL A 25 1.25 1.32 -1.01
CA VAL A 25 0.38 0.85 0.08
C VAL A 25 -0.80 0.03 -0.47
N ILE A 26 -1.39 0.42 -1.60
CA ILE A 26 -2.45 -0.36 -2.26
C ILE A 26 -1.92 -1.73 -2.70
N VAL A 27 -0.77 -1.76 -3.34
CA VAL A 27 -0.14 -3.01 -3.81
C VAL A 27 0.13 -3.95 -2.64
N VAL A 28 0.81 -3.48 -1.60
CA VAL A 28 1.13 -4.31 -0.42
C VAL A 28 -0.13 -4.82 0.27
N ALA A 29 -1.12 -3.94 0.50
CA ALA A 29 -2.38 -4.34 1.12
C ALA A 29 -3.10 -5.41 0.29
N THR A 30 -3.13 -5.25 -1.04
CA THR A 30 -3.75 -6.21 -1.95
C THR A 30 -3.01 -7.55 -1.95
N SER A 31 -1.68 -7.55 -2.02
CA SER A 31 -0.86 -8.77 -1.93
C SER A 31 -1.11 -9.53 -0.63
N MET A 32 -1.13 -8.84 0.52
CA MET A 32 -1.44 -9.45 1.82
C MET A 32 -2.85 -10.08 1.84
N LEU A 33 -3.83 -9.40 1.25
CA LEU A 33 -5.23 -9.86 1.18
C LEU A 33 -5.36 -11.09 0.28
N VAL A 34 -4.72 -11.08 -0.89
CA VAL A 34 -4.73 -12.21 -1.84
C VAL A 34 -4.01 -13.43 -1.25
N LEU A 35 -2.85 -13.24 -0.63
CA LEU A 35 -2.14 -14.34 0.03
C LEU A 35 -3.01 -14.97 1.13
N ARG A 36 -3.67 -14.14 1.95
CA ARG A 36 -4.60 -14.60 2.98
C ARG A 36 -5.72 -15.46 2.38
N GLN A 37 -6.37 -14.97 1.33
CA GLN A 37 -7.48 -15.68 0.68
C GLN A 37 -7.07 -17.04 0.14
N ILE A 38 -5.91 -17.11 -0.52
CA ILE A 38 -5.43 -18.36 -1.13
C ILE A 38 -5.03 -19.36 -0.05
N LEU A 39 -4.28 -18.94 0.97
CA LEU A 39 -3.91 -19.84 2.08
C LEU A 39 -5.14 -20.35 2.85
N MET A 40 -6.15 -19.51 3.07
CA MET A 40 -7.42 -19.93 3.67
C MET A 40 -8.19 -20.93 2.80
N SER A 41 -8.11 -20.81 1.47
CA SER A 41 -8.78 -21.74 0.55
C SER A 41 -8.09 -23.10 0.45
N GLU A 42 -6.77 -23.15 0.64
CA GLU A 42 -5.97 -24.37 0.45
C GLU A 42 -5.80 -25.20 1.74
N ASN A 43 -5.67 -24.56 2.90
CA ASN A 43 -5.23 -25.21 4.13
C ASN A 43 -6.33 -25.28 5.20
N SER A 44 -7.18 -26.30 5.13
CA SER A 44 -8.21 -26.57 6.17
C SER A 44 -7.63 -26.95 7.55
N LYS A 45 -6.33 -27.26 7.64
CA LYS A 45 -5.64 -27.70 8.87
C LYS A 45 -4.77 -26.62 9.52
N ALA A 46 -4.43 -25.54 8.80
CA ALA A 46 -3.60 -24.47 9.35
C ALA A 46 -4.42 -23.64 10.33
N THR A 47 -3.85 -23.31 11.48
CA THR A 47 -4.50 -22.45 12.46
C THR A 47 -4.60 -21.02 11.93
N SER A 48 -5.62 -20.28 12.38
CA SER A 48 -5.75 -18.86 12.01
C SER A 48 -4.51 -18.03 12.37
N ALA A 49 -3.77 -18.41 13.41
CA ALA A 49 -2.56 -17.71 13.83
C ALA A 49 -1.38 -17.95 12.88
N GLU A 50 -1.19 -19.17 12.40
CA GLU A 50 -0.14 -19.49 11.41
C GLU A 50 -0.36 -18.75 10.09
N LEU A 51 -1.63 -18.65 9.65
CA LEU A 51 -2.00 -17.89 8.45
C LEU A 51 -1.70 -16.41 8.60
N GLU A 52 -2.08 -15.80 9.73
CA GLU A 52 -1.83 -14.38 10.00
C GLU A 52 -0.34 -14.08 10.16
N ASN A 53 0.44 -15.00 10.72
CA ASN A 53 1.90 -14.88 10.81
C ASN A 53 2.54 -14.90 9.42
N ALA A 54 2.17 -15.82 8.54
CA ALA A 54 2.69 -15.87 7.18
C ALA A 54 2.34 -14.60 6.37
N VAL A 55 1.07 -14.15 6.44
CA VAL A 55 0.65 -12.89 5.80
C VAL A 55 1.41 -11.69 6.39
N SER A 56 1.69 -11.72 7.68
CA SER A 56 2.48 -10.70 8.37
C SER A 56 3.95 -10.67 7.97
N GLU A 57 4.54 -11.81 7.64
CA GLU A 57 5.93 -11.90 7.17
C GLU A 57 6.09 -11.41 5.73
N LEU A 58 5.04 -11.49 4.90
CA LEU A 58 5.04 -10.97 3.52
C LEU A 58 5.34 -9.46 3.46
N PHE A 59 5.02 -8.72 4.52
CA PHE A 59 5.18 -7.27 4.58
C PHE A 59 6.63 -6.83 4.30
N ARG A 60 7.62 -7.46 4.94
CA ARG A 60 9.03 -7.04 4.84
C ARG A 60 9.60 -7.24 3.42
N PRO A 61 9.47 -8.42 2.79
CA PRO A 61 9.88 -8.62 1.41
C PRO A 61 9.25 -7.65 0.42
N LEU A 62 7.92 -7.41 0.53
CA LEU A 62 7.23 -6.51 -0.41
C LEU A 62 7.69 -5.06 -0.27
N VAL A 63 7.82 -4.58 0.97
CA VAL A 63 8.35 -3.24 1.23
C VAL A 63 9.75 -3.10 0.66
N LYS A 64 10.62 -4.10 0.86
CA LYS A 64 11.98 -4.09 0.32
C LYS A 64 12.00 -4.03 -1.21
N ILE A 65 11.18 -4.85 -1.89
CA ILE A 65 11.09 -4.88 -3.35
C ILE A 65 10.64 -3.50 -3.88
N LEU A 66 9.58 -2.94 -3.31
CA LEU A 66 9.00 -1.68 -3.75
C LEU A 66 9.83 -0.44 -3.42
N ASP A 67 10.64 -0.49 -2.36
CA ASP A 67 11.55 0.62 -1.99
C ASP A 67 12.88 0.57 -2.76
N THR A 68 13.33 -0.61 -3.19
CA THR A 68 14.62 -0.79 -3.87
C THR A 68 14.51 -0.66 -5.39
N SER A 69 13.41 -1.15 -5.97
CA SER A 69 13.23 -1.16 -7.43
C SER A 69 12.00 -0.32 -7.82
N PRO A 70 12.19 0.82 -8.51
CA PRO A 70 11.07 1.59 -9.06
C PRO A 70 10.34 0.82 -10.18
N ASP A 71 11.01 -0.14 -10.80
CA ASP A 71 10.50 -0.99 -11.89
C ASP A 71 10.11 -2.39 -11.39
N ALA A 72 9.92 -2.57 -10.08
CA ALA A 72 9.48 -3.85 -9.52
C ALA A 72 8.21 -4.33 -10.24
N GLY A 73 8.36 -5.43 -10.96
CA GLY A 73 7.31 -6.04 -11.75
C GLY A 73 6.33 -6.86 -10.91
N THR A 74 5.32 -7.37 -11.60
CA THR A 74 4.36 -8.30 -10.99
C THR A 74 5.03 -9.61 -10.61
N GLU A 75 6.04 -10.05 -11.38
CA GLU A 75 6.72 -11.33 -11.17
C GLU A 75 7.45 -11.38 -9.83
N GLU A 76 8.19 -10.33 -9.46
CA GLU A 76 8.93 -10.27 -8.19
C GLU A 76 7.98 -10.23 -6.98
N ILE A 77 6.86 -9.54 -7.12
CA ILE A 77 5.82 -9.47 -6.09
C ILE A 77 5.20 -10.86 -5.89
N VAL A 78 4.84 -11.55 -6.97
CA VAL A 78 4.30 -12.90 -6.92
C VAL A 78 5.31 -13.87 -6.33
N GLU A 79 6.59 -13.76 -6.67
CA GLU A 79 7.65 -14.60 -6.11
C GLU A 79 7.77 -14.43 -4.60
N ALA A 80 7.72 -13.18 -4.12
CA ALA A 80 7.71 -12.90 -2.69
C ALA A 80 6.49 -13.52 -1.99
N MET A 81 5.31 -13.46 -2.63
CA MET A 81 4.09 -14.10 -2.12
C MET A 81 4.22 -15.63 -2.06
N ILE A 82 4.79 -16.26 -3.10
CA ILE A 82 5.01 -17.71 -3.15
C ILE A 82 6.01 -18.16 -2.10
N SER A 83 7.16 -17.49 -2.03
CA SER A 83 8.20 -17.76 -1.03
C SER A 83 7.64 -17.67 0.40
N THR A 84 6.83 -16.65 0.69
CA THR A 84 6.20 -16.50 2.00
C THR A 84 5.13 -17.56 2.25
N SER A 85 4.36 -17.93 1.23
CA SER A 85 3.33 -18.96 1.34
C SER A 85 3.89 -20.35 1.66
N ALA A 86 5.15 -20.62 1.29
CA ALA A 86 5.84 -21.88 1.59
C ALA A 86 6.16 -22.04 3.09
N LEU A 87 6.06 -20.97 3.89
CA LEU A 87 6.14 -21.04 5.35
C LEU A 87 4.93 -21.77 5.96
N VAL A 88 3.83 -21.89 5.22
CA VAL A 88 2.61 -22.57 5.67
C VAL A 88 2.51 -23.93 5.00
N GLY A 89 2.95 -24.95 5.74
CA GLY A 89 2.97 -26.34 5.32
C GLY A 89 4.16 -26.70 4.43
N SER A 90 4.19 -27.93 3.93
CA SER A 90 5.20 -28.40 2.97
C SER A 90 4.50 -28.74 1.64
N PRO A 91 4.19 -27.74 0.80
CA PRO A 91 3.53 -27.99 -0.48
C PRO A 91 4.47 -28.75 -1.42
N SER A 92 3.92 -29.71 -2.18
CA SER A 92 4.64 -30.34 -3.30
C SER A 92 4.87 -29.33 -4.43
N ASP A 93 5.83 -29.59 -5.33
CA ASP A 93 6.14 -28.71 -6.46
C ASP A 93 4.92 -28.41 -7.34
N GLU A 94 4.06 -29.40 -7.57
CA GLU A 94 2.79 -29.24 -8.30
C GLU A 94 1.85 -28.25 -7.60
N LYS A 95 1.78 -28.30 -6.26
CA LYS A 95 0.99 -27.35 -5.46
C LYS A 95 1.58 -25.95 -5.49
N ILE A 96 2.91 -25.82 -5.47
CA ILE A 96 3.59 -24.52 -5.60
C ILE A 96 3.26 -23.90 -6.96
N GLN A 97 3.28 -24.68 -8.04
CA GLN A 97 2.94 -24.19 -9.38
C GLN A 97 1.47 -23.79 -9.50
N ALA A 98 0.54 -24.61 -8.98
CA ALA A 98 -0.88 -24.28 -8.94
C ALA A 98 -1.14 -23.00 -8.13
N ARG A 99 -0.48 -22.86 -6.98
CA ARG A 99 -0.55 -21.67 -6.13
C ARG A 99 -0.02 -20.44 -6.84
N ARG A 100 1.11 -20.55 -7.56
CA ARG A 100 1.66 -19.45 -8.39
C ARG A 100 0.65 -18.96 -9.40
N GLN A 101 0.06 -19.87 -10.18
CA GLN A 101 -0.95 -19.50 -11.16
C GLN A 101 -2.18 -18.83 -10.51
N MET A 102 -2.61 -19.33 -9.36
CA MET A 102 -3.75 -18.75 -8.63
C MET A 102 -3.41 -17.36 -8.08
N ILE A 103 -2.26 -17.20 -7.43
CA ILE A 103 -1.76 -15.92 -6.90
C ILE A 103 -1.68 -14.91 -8.04
N THR A 104 -0.98 -15.21 -9.14
CA THR A 104 -0.82 -14.29 -10.27
C THR A 104 -2.18 -13.85 -10.81
N ARG A 105 -3.10 -14.79 -11.04
CA ARG A 105 -4.42 -14.50 -11.62
C ARG A 105 -5.25 -13.62 -10.70
N VAL A 106 -5.36 -13.98 -9.42
CA VAL A 106 -6.19 -13.26 -8.44
C VAL A 106 -5.57 -11.90 -8.13
N PHE A 107 -4.24 -11.81 -8.00
CA PHE A 107 -3.52 -10.58 -7.76
C PHE A 107 -3.69 -9.58 -8.89
N LEU A 108 -3.43 -9.99 -10.14
CA LEU A 108 -3.59 -9.12 -11.30
C LEU A 108 -5.03 -8.64 -11.45
N LYS A 109 -6.02 -9.54 -11.29
CA LYS A 109 -7.43 -9.15 -11.31
C LYS A 109 -7.77 -8.15 -10.21
N SER A 110 -7.24 -8.36 -9.00
CA SER A 110 -7.50 -7.49 -7.84
C SER A 110 -6.86 -6.10 -7.96
N LEU A 111 -5.93 -5.91 -8.88
CA LEU A 111 -5.32 -4.61 -9.21
C LEU A 111 -5.97 -3.92 -10.42
N GLN A 112 -6.84 -4.60 -11.16
CA GLN A 112 -7.47 -4.01 -12.34
C GLN A 112 -8.45 -2.89 -11.95
N PRO A 113 -8.49 -1.79 -12.73
CA PRO A 113 -9.51 -0.76 -12.57
C PRO A 113 -10.91 -1.38 -12.70
N GLY A 114 -11.80 -1.05 -11.75
CA GLY A 114 -13.18 -1.55 -11.75
C GLY A 114 -13.41 -2.75 -10.83
N ASP A 115 -12.37 -3.51 -10.47
CA ASP A 115 -12.47 -4.64 -9.56
C ASP A 115 -12.92 -4.21 -8.16
N VAL A 116 -13.71 -5.07 -7.51
CA VAL A 116 -14.31 -4.79 -6.20
C VAL A 116 -13.28 -4.78 -5.08
N VAL A 117 -12.23 -5.60 -5.17
CA VAL A 117 -11.11 -5.63 -4.23
C VAL A 117 -10.33 -4.33 -4.38
N PHE A 118 -9.97 -3.96 -5.62
CA PHE A 118 -9.26 -2.71 -5.88
C PHE A 118 -10.00 -1.49 -5.30
N LYS A 119 -11.31 -1.39 -5.55
CA LYS A 119 -12.14 -0.29 -5.02
C LYS A 119 -12.17 -0.26 -3.49
N LYS A 120 -12.35 -1.43 -2.85
CA LYS A 120 -12.37 -1.52 -1.37
C LYS A 120 -11.02 -1.15 -0.76
N VAL A 121 -9.92 -1.72 -1.28
CA VAL A 121 -8.57 -1.43 -0.78
C VAL A 121 -8.21 0.03 -1.02
N SER A 122 -8.40 0.54 -2.22
CA SER A 122 -8.12 1.95 -2.55
C SER A 122 -8.92 2.91 -1.67
N ARG A 123 -10.19 2.60 -1.39
CA ARG A 123 -11.02 3.41 -0.49
C ARG A 123 -10.50 3.36 0.96
N ALA A 124 -10.09 2.19 1.45
CA ALA A 124 -9.52 2.05 2.79
C ALA A 124 -8.22 2.84 2.93
N VAL A 125 -7.32 2.73 1.95
CA VAL A 125 -6.05 3.48 1.90
C VAL A 125 -6.33 4.98 1.82
N TYR A 126 -7.24 5.42 0.94
CA TYR A 126 -7.68 6.82 0.87
C TYR A 126 -8.20 7.32 2.22
N CYS A 127 -9.07 6.57 2.89
CA CYS A 127 -9.57 6.92 4.21
C CYS A 127 -8.45 7.00 5.25
N ALA A 128 -7.45 6.12 5.17
CA ALA A 128 -6.33 6.11 6.10
C ALA A 128 -5.45 7.37 5.92
N PHE A 129 -5.08 7.70 4.69
CA PHE A 129 -4.35 8.92 4.37
C PHE A 129 -5.15 10.17 4.75
N ARG A 130 -6.44 10.22 4.42
CA ARG A 130 -7.31 11.35 4.79
C ARG A 130 -7.40 11.50 6.31
N GLY A 131 -7.55 10.39 7.05
CA GLY A 131 -7.58 10.38 8.51
C GLY A 131 -6.27 10.88 9.12
N ALA A 132 -5.13 10.44 8.59
CA ALA A 132 -3.81 10.87 9.02
C ALA A 132 -3.56 12.37 8.72
N VAL A 133 -3.93 12.85 7.53
CA VAL A 133 -3.75 14.25 7.14
C VAL A 133 -4.64 15.18 7.96
N LEU A 134 -5.92 14.87 8.11
CA LEU A 134 -6.88 15.73 8.82
C LEU A 134 -6.74 15.62 10.35
N GLY A 135 -6.34 14.45 10.86
CA GLY A 135 -6.09 14.23 12.28
C GLY A 135 -4.69 14.63 12.75
N GLY A 136 -3.82 15.03 11.82
CA GLY A 136 -2.42 15.36 12.07
C GLY A 136 -1.54 14.15 12.44
N SER A 137 -0.24 14.40 12.66
CA SER A 137 0.75 13.35 12.97
C SER A 137 0.68 12.80 14.40
N GLY A 138 -0.35 13.15 15.18
CA GLY A 138 -0.53 12.72 16.56
C GLY A 138 -1.32 11.43 16.71
N SER A 139 -1.73 11.13 17.94
CA SER A 139 -2.49 9.92 18.28
C SER A 139 -3.85 9.83 17.56
N THR A 140 -4.49 10.98 17.28
CA THR A 140 -5.76 11.04 16.55
C THR A 140 -5.61 10.56 15.11
N GLY A 141 -4.64 11.10 14.35
CA GLY A 141 -4.37 10.66 12.98
C GLY A 141 -3.97 9.19 12.92
N HIS A 142 -3.16 8.72 13.88
CA HIS A 142 -2.81 7.30 14.01
C HIS A 142 -4.06 6.42 14.16
N LYS A 143 -4.95 6.71 15.13
CA LYS A 143 -6.17 5.92 15.36
C LYS A 143 -7.09 5.89 14.13
N LEU A 144 -7.24 7.01 13.43
CA LEU A 144 -8.05 7.09 12.21
C LEU A 144 -7.44 6.27 11.06
N ALA A 145 -6.13 6.36 10.86
CA ALA A 145 -5.42 5.58 9.86
C ALA A 145 -5.48 4.08 10.15
N GLU A 146 -5.24 3.71 11.41
CA GLU A 146 -5.30 2.33 11.89
C GLU A 146 -6.68 1.71 11.72
N GLY A 147 -7.74 2.41 12.13
CA GLY A 147 -9.11 1.95 11.95
C GLY A 147 -9.45 1.70 10.47
N ALA A 148 -8.98 2.56 9.57
CA ALA A 148 -9.19 2.39 8.14
C ALA A 148 -8.44 1.19 7.56
N MET A 149 -7.16 1.00 7.92
CA MET A 149 -6.30 -0.07 7.41
C MET A 149 -6.64 -1.46 7.99
N ARG A 150 -7.12 -1.53 9.24
CA ARG A 150 -7.59 -2.79 9.84
C ARG A 150 -8.73 -3.43 9.05
N ARG A 151 -9.60 -2.64 8.42
CA ARG A 151 -10.72 -3.14 7.60
C ARG A 151 -10.27 -3.99 6.40
N VAL A 152 -9.04 -3.80 5.94
CA VAL A 152 -8.46 -4.56 4.82
C VAL A 152 -7.33 -5.49 5.27
N GLY A 153 -7.23 -5.74 6.59
CA GLY A 153 -6.19 -6.63 7.15
C GLY A 153 -4.77 -6.10 7.04
N ALA A 154 -4.59 -4.80 6.80
CA ALA A 154 -3.30 -4.21 6.46
C ALA A 154 -2.80 -3.23 7.53
N ALA A 155 -3.06 -3.51 8.82
CA ALA A 155 -2.68 -2.66 9.94
C ALA A 155 -1.16 -2.39 10.03
N LYS A 156 -0.32 -3.31 9.54
CA LYS A 156 1.14 -3.12 9.46
C LYS A 156 1.58 -1.96 8.58
N LEU A 157 0.72 -1.46 7.69
CA LEU A 157 1.02 -0.32 6.81
C LEU A 157 0.75 1.05 7.45
N VAL A 158 0.23 1.11 8.68
CA VAL A 158 -0.16 2.37 9.33
C VAL A 158 1.01 3.34 9.45
N ASP A 159 2.17 2.88 9.93
CA ASP A 159 3.36 3.73 10.06
C ASP A 159 3.79 4.32 8.71
N ARG A 160 3.73 3.50 7.65
CA ARG A 160 4.04 3.94 6.28
C ARG A 160 3.05 5.00 5.79
N VAL A 161 1.76 4.85 6.10
CA VAL A 161 0.71 5.84 5.79
C VAL A 161 0.96 7.13 6.54
N LEU A 162 1.33 7.07 7.82
CA LEU A 162 1.61 8.25 8.65
C LEU A 162 2.83 9.03 8.13
N MET A 163 3.93 8.34 7.84
CA MET A 163 5.13 8.96 7.27
C MET A 163 4.86 9.63 5.91
N ALA A 164 4.07 8.99 5.04
CA ALA A 164 3.69 9.57 3.75
C ALA A 164 2.73 10.76 3.91
N SER A 165 1.80 10.68 4.87
CA SER A 165 0.86 11.76 5.19
C SER A 165 1.57 12.99 5.74
N GLU A 166 2.61 12.81 6.56
CA GLU A 166 3.43 13.92 7.06
C GLU A 166 4.09 14.71 5.91
N LYS A 167 4.62 14.00 4.90
CA LYS A 167 5.16 14.63 3.69
C LYS A 167 4.08 15.43 2.95
N LEU A 168 2.86 14.89 2.86
CA LEU A 168 1.74 15.57 2.21
C LEU A 168 1.31 16.84 2.98
N ILE A 169 1.26 16.78 4.32
CA ILE A 169 0.97 17.95 5.17
C ILE A 169 2.03 19.04 4.94
N LYS A 170 3.31 18.67 4.84
CA LYS A 170 4.40 19.60 4.53
C LYS A 170 4.20 20.25 3.15
N VAL A 171 3.90 19.46 2.11
CA VAL A 171 3.62 19.98 0.76
C VAL A 171 2.44 20.95 0.77
N ALA A 172 1.34 20.60 1.45
CA ALA A 172 0.16 21.46 1.55
C ALA A 172 0.47 22.77 2.30
N THR A 173 1.24 22.70 3.38
CA THR A 173 1.65 23.87 4.18
C THR A 173 2.52 24.82 3.37
N VAL A 174 3.53 24.30 2.66
CA VAL A 174 4.38 25.13 1.79
C VAL A 174 3.56 25.73 0.66
N SER A 175 2.67 24.95 0.05
CA SER A 175 1.83 25.45 -1.04
C SER A 175 0.91 26.57 -0.57
N SER A 176 0.28 26.43 0.60
CA SER A 176 -0.56 27.48 1.17
C SER A 176 0.24 28.73 1.54
N LYS A 177 1.41 28.60 2.18
CA LYS A 177 2.17 29.78 2.64
C LYS A 177 2.94 30.50 1.53
N VAL A 178 3.49 29.76 0.57
CA VAL A 178 4.37 30.31 -0.47
C VAL A 178 3.60 30.61 -1.74
N HIS A 179 2.68 29.74 -2.13
CA HIS A 179 1.91 29.89 -3.38
C HIS A 179 0.49 30.45 -3.14
N GLY A 180 -0.01 30.43 -1.90
CA GLY A 180 -1.34 30.96 -1.54
C GLY A 180 -1.58 32.39 -1.99
N PRO A 181 -0.71 33.37 -1.66
CA PRO A 181 -0.90 34.75 -2.09
C PRO A 181 -0.95 34.92 -3.62
N TRP A 182 -0.21 34.07 -4.36
CA TRP A 182 -0.27 34.06 -5.82
C TRP A 182 -1.59 33.49 -6.33
N TYR A 183 -2.11 32.42 -5.72
CA TYR A 183 -3.42 31.87 -6.05
C TYR A 183 -4.56 32.84 -5.72
N GLU A 184 -4.48 33.57 -4.60
CA GLU A 184 -5.45 34.61 -4.24
C GLU A 184 -5.47 35.77 -5.24
N ALA A 185 -4.33 36.12 -5.82
CA ALA A 185 -4.26 37.15 -6.86
C ALA A 185 -4.78 36.69 -8.24
N LEU A 186 -5.00 35.39 -8.45
CA LEU A 186 -5.56 34.82 -9.68
C LEU A 186 -7.07 34.60 -9.62
N LEU A 187 -7.66 34.60 -8.41
CA LEU A 187 -9.10 34.48 -8.15
C LEU A 187 -9.76 35.86 -8.10
#